data_AF-A0A5P8JPT1-F1
#
_entry.id   AF-A0A5P8JPT1-F1
#
_cell.length_a   1.000
_cell.length_b   1.000
_cell.length_c   1.000
_cell.angle_alpha   90.00
_cell.angle_beta   90.00
_cell.angle_gamma   90.00
#
_symmetry.space_group_name_H-M   'P 1'
#
loop_
_entity.id
_entity.type
_entity.pdbx_description
1 polymer ?
#
loop_
_entity_poly.entity_id
_entity_poly.type
_entity_poly.pdbx_seq_one_letter_code
_entity_poly.pdbx_strand_id
1 'polypeptide(L)'
;MEKIKSRLDAFADGIMAVIITIMVLNIAPVLHDSWANYLVLGKHIGIFLISFIFVANIWYQHATVFAEIETITYRIVIFDLIFLAFLALMPLFTNMMTANTTRITVLAYGGVQFLVNMMFRYLSRIIVHLQYDDKDAMQKVYQKIYGNANLWLDALATWDLVVAWFFPKVALVFYLAYPILTFFLNAQARQEMYDVETLPEEQQQDVASFNTSEMKDFRKAQQAIMNASGDAQTENHPDQPAVNWQHWLDQSIDPKKRQRIMQRYGRSTPEQQAQLREWFADHHRGDRHGQRENRH
;
A
#
# COMPACT_ATOMS: atom_id res chain seq x y z
N MET A 1 16.97 14.20 -18.63
CA MET A 1 16.06 13.03 -18.73
C MET A 1 14.88 13.11 -17.76
N GLU A 2 14.97 13.91 -16.68
CA GLU A 2 13.89 14.18 -15.72
C GLU A 2 12.55 14.60 -16.36
N LYS A 3 12.57 15.47 -17.38
CA LYS A 3 11.36 15.85 -18.14
C LYS A 3 10.68 14.67 -18.85
N ILE A 4 11.42 13.64 -19.26
CA ILE A 4 10.86 12.44 -19.88
C ILE A 4 10.24 11.54 -18.80
N LYS A 5 10.89 11.43 -17.62
CA LYS A 5 10.33 10.74 -16.46
C LYS A 5 8.95 11.28 -16.09
N SER A 6 8.88 12.58 -15.80
CA SER A 6 7.62 13.23 -15.40
C SER A 6 6.51 13.06 -16.46
N ARG A 7 6.85 13.05 -17.74
CA ARG A 7 5.89 12.80 -18.83
C ARG A 7 5.42 11.35 -18.88
N LEU A 8 6.30 10.39 -18.60
CA LEU A 8 5.94 8.98 -18.55
C LEU A 8 5.05 8.69 -17.34
N ASP A 9 5.40 9.21 -16.17
CA ASP A 9 4.60 9.08 -14.94
C ASP A 9 3.17 9.61 -15.18
N ALA A 10 3.06 10.84 -15.72
CA ALA A 10 1.77 11.44 -16.05
C ALA A 10 0.98 10.65 -17.13
N PHE A 11 1.69 10.01 -18.07
CA PHE A 11 1.07 9.18 -19.09
C PHE A 11 0.52 7.87 -18.50
N ALA A 12 1.28 7.20 -17.64
CA ALA A 12 0.86 6.01 -16.91
C ALA A 12 -0.34 6.30 -16.00
N ASP A 13 -0.30 7.39 -15.24
CA ASP A 13 -1.42 7.86 -14.41
C ASP A 13 -2.68 8.10 -15.25
N GLY A 14 -2.54 8.77 -16.40
CA GLY A 14 -3.63 9.00 -17.34
C GLY A 14 -4.26 7.70 -17.86
N ILE A 15 -3.44 6.71 -18.22
CA ILE A 15 -3.93 5.39 -18.66
C ILE A 15 -4.68 4.68 -17.52
N MET A 16 -4.11 4.64 -16.32
CA MET A 16 -4.76 3.95 -15.18
C MET A 16 -6.09 4.61 -14.79
N ALA A 17 -6.16 5.94 -14.85
CA ALA A 17 -7.41 6.68 -14.64
C ALA A 17 -8.47 6.30 -15.70
N VAL A 18 -8.11 6.23 -16.98
CA VAL A 18 -9.02 5.81 -18.06
C VAL A 18 -9.47 4.34 -17.88
N ILE A 19 -8.59 3.45 -17.46
CA ILE A 19 -8.93 2.05 -17.17
C ILE A 19 -10.00 1.97 -16.09
N ILE A 20 -9.81 2.72 -15.00
CA ILE A 20 -10.76 2.79 -13.87
C ILE A 20 -12.12 3.32 -14.32
N THR A 21 -12.16 4.38 -15.15
CA THR A 21 -13.43 4.94 -15.61
C THR A 21 -14.16 4.01 -16.58
N ILE A 22 -13.46 3.37 -17.52
CA ILE A 22 -14.05 2.39 -18.44
C ILE A 22 -14.66 1.21 -17.67
N MET A 23 -14.04 0.77 -16.57
CA MET A 23 -14.59 -0.29 -15.72
C MET A 23 -15.98 0.09 -15.16
N VAL A 24 -16.16 1.32 -14.67
CA VAL A 24 -17.47 1.80 -14.19
C VAL A 24 -18.48 1.88 -15.34
N LEU A 25 -18.06 2.42 -16.49
CA LEU A 25 -18.95 2.62 -17.64
C LEU A 25 -19.48 1.31 -18.22
N ASN A 26 -18.81 0.19 -17.98
CA ASN A 26 -19.25 -1.13 -18.40
C ASN A 26 -20.33 -1.76 -17.51
N ILE A 27 -20.69 -1.13 -16.38
CA ILE A 27 -21.78 -1.61 -15.52
C ILE A 27 -23.12 -1.31 -16.20
N ALA A 28 -23.81 -2.36 -16.64
CA ALA A 28 -25.11 -2.22 -17.28
C ALA A 28 -26.16 -1.62 -16.32
N PRO A 29 -26.94 -0.60 -16.75
CA PRO A 29 -28.04 -0.07 -15.96
C PRO A 29 -29.18 -1.09 -15.85
N VAL A 30 -29.98 -0.97 -14.79
CA VAL A 30 -31.20 -1.76 -14.62
C VAL A 30 -32.25 -1.28 -15.61
N LEU A 31 -32.59 -2.12 -16.59
CA LEU A 31 -33.58 -1.79 -17.65
C LEU A 31 -35.01 -2.15 -17.26
N HIS A 32 -35.20 -3.03 -16.28
CA HIS A 32 -36.51 -3.49 -15.83
C HIS A 32 -36.60 -3.39 -14.31
N ASP A 33 -37.67 -2.78 -13.81
CA ASP A 33 -37.91 -2.61 -12.38
C ASP A 33 -38.29 -3.96 -11.73
N SER A 34 -37.30 -4.63 -11.14
CA SER A 34 -37.51 -5.83 -10.33
C SER A 34 -36.41 -6.00 -9.29
N TRP A 35 -36.78 -6.52 -8.12
CA TRP A 35 -35.82 -6.81 -7.04
C TRP A 35 -34.66 -7.71 -7.50
N ALA A 36 -34.95 -8.70 -8.36
CA ALA A 36 -33.95 -9.58 -8.93
C ALA A 36 -32.90 -8.83 -9.77
N ASN A 37 -33.31 -7.82 -10.54
CA ASN A 37 -32.39 -7.02 -11.36
C ASN A 37 -31.48 -6.13 -10.49
N TYR A 38 -31.99 -5.60 -9.38
CA TYR A 38 -31.16 -4.85 -8.43
C TYR A 38 -30.11 -5.71 -7.72
N LEU A 39 -30.42 -6.98 -7.43
CA LEU A 39 -29.43 -7.93 -6.90
C LEU A 39 -28.32 -8.23 -7.91
N VAL A 40 -28.67 -8.36 -9.19
CA VAL A 40 -27.68 -8.53 -10.28
C VAL A 40 -26.79 -7.29 -10.39
N LEU A 41 -27.37 -6.09 -10.34
CA LEU A 41 -26.59 -4.85 -10.29
C LEU A 41 -25.63 -4.82 -9.10
N GLY A 42 -26.09 -5.22 -7.90
CA GLY A 42 -25.24 -5.30 -6.71
C GLY A 42 -24.03 -6.23 -6.91
N LYS A 43 -24.22 -7.39 -7.56
CA LYS A 43 -23.13 -8.28 -7.95
C LYS A 43 -22.16 -7.58 -8.93
N HIS A 44 -22.67 -6.88 -9.93
CA HIS A 44 -21.84 -6.17 -10.92
C HIS A 44 -20.98 -5.09 -10.25
N ILE A 45 -21.58 -4.30 -9.35
CA ILE A 45 -20.88 -3.29 -8.55
C ILE A 45 -19.82 -3.94 -7.67
N GLY A 46 -20.12 -5.08 -7.03
CA GLY A 46 -19.16 -5.80 -6.20
C GLY A 46 -17.92 -6.26 -6.97
N ILE A 47 -18.12 -6.86 -8.16
CA ILE A 47 -17.01 -7.26 -9.03
C ILE A 47 -16.21 -6.03 -9.48
N PHE A 48 -16.90 -4.96 -9.91
CA PHE A 48 -16.27 -3.70 -10.27
C PHE A 48 -15.39 -3.13 -9.15
N LEU A 49 -15.92 -2.98 -7.94
CA LEU A 49 -15.22 -2.36 -6.81
C LEU A 49 -13.90 -3.07 -6.50
N ILE A 50 -13.89 -4.38 -6.72
CA ILE A 50 -12.74 -5.20 -6.40
C ILE A 50 -11.68 -5.13 -7.51
N SER A 51 -12.11 -5.11 -8.78
CA SER A 51 -11.20 -4.81 -9.90
C SER A 51 -10.67 -3.38 -9.83
N PHE A 52 -11.47 -2.44 -9.34
CA PHE A 52 -11.03 -1.08 -9.02
C PHE A 52 -9.92 -1.08 -7.97
N ILE A 53 -10.10 -1.77 -6.84
CA ILE A 53 -9.08 -1.88 -5.79
C ILE A 53 -7.81 -2.54 -6.34
N PHE A 54 -7.94 -3.54 -7.22
CA PHE A 54 -6.78 -4.13 -7.88
C PHE A 54 -6.00 -3.11 -8.71
N VAL A 55 -6.65 -2.37 -9.60
CA VAL A 55 -5.97 -1.35 -10.43
C VAL A 55 -5.40 -0.22 -9.56
N ALA A 56 -6.09 0.20 -8.50
CA ALA A 56 -5.60 1.19 -7.54
C ALA A 56 -4.34 0.71 -6.78
N ASN A 57 -4.29 -0.57 -6.40
CA ASN A 57 -3.09 -1.18 -5.83
C ASN A 57 -1.92 -1.16 -6.79
N ILE A 58 -2.16 -1.52 -8.06
CA ILE A 58 -1.15 -1.49 -9.11
C ILE A 58 -0.65 -0.06 -9.34
N TRP A 59 -1.55 0.92 -9.38
CA TRP A 59 -1.19 2.34 -9.46
C TRP A 59 -0.28 2.76 -8.29
N TYR A 60 -0.65 2.43 -7.06
CA TYR A 60 0.17 2.75 -5.90
C TYR A 60 1.57 2.12 -5.99
N GLN A 61 1.62 0.83 -6.35
CA GLN A 61 2.89 0.12 -6.51
C GLN A 61 3.76 0.78 -7.58
N HIS A 62 3.16 1.13 -8.72
CA HIS A 62 3.81 1.83 -9.82
C HIS A 62 4.36 3.18 -9.37
N ALA A 63 3.54 4.04 -8.76
CA ALA A 63 3.97 5.33 -8.23
C ALA A 63 5.12 5.18 -7.22
N THR A 64 5.07 4.17 -6.36
CA THR A 64 6.12 3.88 -5.38
C THR A 64 7.44 3.49 -6.05
N VAL A 65 7.40 2.58 -7.03
CA VAL A 65 8.60 2.15 -7.77
C VAL A 65 9.21 3.29 -8.56
N PHE A 66 8.39 4.09 -9.24
CA PHE A 66 8.85 5.18 -10.10
C PHE A 66 9.34 6.39 -9.29
N ALA A 67 8.91 6.54 -8.04
CA ALA A 67 9.48 7.52 -7.11
C ALA A 67 10.98 7.27 -6.84
N GLU A 68 11.41 5.99 -6.81
CA GLU A 68 12.80 5.59 -6.53
C GLU A 68 13.75 5.82 -7.74
N ILE A 69 13.25 6.20 -8.91
CA ILE A 69 14.05 6.39 -10.13
C ILE A 69 14.39 7.86 -10.34
N GLU A 70 15.67 8.19 -10.45
CA GLU A 70 16.09 9.54 -10.88
C GLU A 70 16.15 9.68 -12.41
N THR A 71 16.61 8.63 -13.11
CA THR A 71 16.77 8.63 -14.58
C THR A 71 16.12 7.42 -15.24
N ILE A 72 15.31 7.68 -16.27
CA ILE A 72 14.65 6.63 -17.04
C ILE A 72 15.52 6.20 -18.24
N THR A 73 15.68 4.90 -18.39
CA THR A 73 16.28 4.29 -19.58
C THR A 73 15.19 3.90 -20.59
N TYR A 74 15.52 3.88 -21.88
CA TYR A 74 14.57 3.48 -22.95
C TYR A 74 13.97 2.08 -22.74
N ARG A 75 14.75 1.17 -22.15
CA ARG A 75 14.29 -0.19 -21.79
C ARG A 75 13.15 -0.16 -20.77
N ILE A 76 13.22 0.70 -19.76
CA ILE A 76 12.16 0.88 -18.76
C ILE A 76 10.88 1.37 -19.43
N VAL A 77 10.98 2.35 -20.35
CA VAL A 77 9.83 2.85 -21.11
C VAL A 77 9.11 1.74 -21.87
N ILE A 78 9.84 0.88 -22.59
CA ILE A 78 9.23 -0.22 -23.34
C ILE A 78 8.49 -1.19 -22.41
N PHE A 79 9.13 -1.61 -21.33
CA PHE A 79 8.50 -2.56 -20.40
C PHE A 79 7.29 -1.95 -19.67
N ASP A 80 7.35 -0.67 -19.33
CA ASP A 80 6.22 0.07 -18.77
C ASP A 80 5.03 0.13 -19.75
N LEU A 81 5.28 0.46 -21.03
CA LEU A 81 4.24 0.46 -22.06
C LEU A 81 3.60 -0.92 -22.28
N ILE A 82 4.41 -1.99 -22.28
CA ILE A 82 3.90 -3.36 -22.39
C ILE A 82 3.04 -3.70 -21.17
N PHE A 83 3.51 -3.37 -19.96
CA PHE A 83 2.75 -3.55 -18.73
C PHE A 83 1.42 -2.82 -18.77
N LEU A 84 1.42 -1.53 -19.15
CA LEU A 84 0.20 -0.72 -19.30
C LEU A 84 -0.76 -1.28 -20.34
N ALA A 85 -0.25 -1.87 -21.43
CA ALA A 85 -1.08 -2.50 -22.45
C ALA A 85 -1.84 -3.72 -21.89
N PHE A 86 -1.19 -4.57 -21.07
CA PHE A 86 -1.87 -5.67 -20.40
C PHE A 86 -2.84 -5.18 -19.33
N LEU A 87 -2.47 -4.13 -18.57
CA LEU A 87 -3.36 -3.51 -17.59
C LEU A 87 -4.62 -2.94 -18.25
N ALA A 88 -4.50 -2.39 -19.47
CA ALA A 88 -5.62 -1.87 -20.25
C ALA A 88 -6.63 -2.95 -20.70
N LEU A 89 -6.30 -4.24 -20.58
CA LEU A 89 -7.25 -5.34 -20.82
C LEU A 89 -8.16 -5.62 -19.61
N MET A 90 -7.83 -5.10 -18.42
CA MET A 90 -8.63 -5.32 -17.21
C MET A 90 -10.11 -5.00 -17.37
N PRO A 91 -10.53 -3.88 -18.01
CA PRO A 91 -11.96 -3.57 -18.15
C PRO A 91 -12.72 -4.59 -18.99
N LEU A 92 -12.09 -5.11 -20.04
CA LEU A 92 -12.68 -6.15 -20.90
C LEU A 92 -12.95 -7.42 -20.10
N PHE A 93 -11.94 -7.95 -19.41
CA PHE A 93 -12.09 -9.21 -18.69
C PHE A 93 -12.96 -9.08 -17.42
N THR A 94 -12.95 -7.91 -16.77
CA THR A 94 -13.88 -7.59 -15.68
C THR A 94 -15.32 -7.63 -16.17
N ASN A 95 -15.60 -7.02 -17.34
CA ASN A 95 -16.93 -7.06 -17.94
C ASN A 95 -17.33 -8.49 -18.34
N MET A 96 -16.45 -9.24 -19.01
CA MET A 96 -16.72 -10.64 -19.37
C MET A 96 -17.06 -11.52 -18.16
N MET A 97 -16.32 -11.38 -17.06
CA MET A 97 -16.56 -12.12 -15.81
C MET A 97 -17.87 -11.71 -15.13
N THR A 98 -18.20 -10.42 -15.20
CA THR A 98 -19.43 -9.83 -14.64
C THR A 98 -20.66 -10.33 -15.39
N ALA A 99 -20.64 -10.26 -16.72
CA ALA A 99 -21.73 -10.67 -17.59
C ALA A 99 -21.99 -12.19 -17.52
N ASN A 100 -20.93 -13.00 -17.53
CA ASN A 100 -21.04 -14.46 -17.48
C ASN A 100 -19.92 -15.04 -16.63
N THR A 101 -20.24 -15.46 -15.40
CA THR A 101 -19.27 -16.07 -14.48
C THR A 101 -19.10 -17.56 -14.80
N THR A 102 -18.27 -17.85 -15.81
CA THR A 102 -17.93 -19.20 -16.27
C THR A 102 -16.47 -19.51 -15.95
N ARG A 103 -16.06 -20.77 -16.14
CA ARG A 103 -14.66 -21.16 -15.99
C ARG A 103 -13.73 -20.32 -16.87
N ILE A 104 -14.09 -20.11 -18.13
CA ILE A 104 -13.26 -19.40 -19.11
C ILE A 104 -13.11 -17.93 -18.71
N THR A 105 -14.21 -17.28 -18.33
CA THR A 105 -14.16 -15.84 -17.99
C THR A 105 -13.42 -15.57 -16.69
N VAL A 106 -13.56 -16.44 -15.68
CA VAL A 106 -12.78 -16.36 -14.43
C VAL A 106 -11.29 -16.61 -14.70
N LEU A 107 -10.95 -17.63 -15.50
CA LEU A 107 -9.55 -17.89 -15.87
C LEU A 107 -8.94 -16.77 -16.69
N ALA A 108 -9.70 -16.16 -17.60
CA ALA A 108 -9.22 -15.06 -18.42
C ALA A 108 -8.97 -13.80 -17.56
N TYR A 109 -9.88 -13.49 -16.63
CA TYR A 109 -9.67 -12.42 -15.64
C TYR A 109 -8.43 -12.67 -14.77
N GLY A 110 -8.36 -13.84 -14.12
CA GLY A 110 -7.22 -14.21 -13.29
C GLY A 110 -5.90 -14.28 -14.06
N GLY A 111 -5.95 -14.73 -15.32
CA GLY A 111 -4.79 -14.80 -16.21
C GLY A 111 -4.23 -13.42 -16.55
N VAL A 112 -5.08 -12.45 -16.90
CA VAL A 112 -4.62 -11.07 -17.11
C VAL A 112 -4.11 -10.46 -15.81
N GLN A 113 -4.80 -10.66 -14.70
CA GLN A 113 -4.34 -10.19 -13.39
C GLN A 113 -2.95 -10.75 -13.05
N PHE A 114 -2.73 -12.04 -13.29
CA PHE A 114 -1.43 -12.69 -13.11
C PHE A 114 -0.35 -12.09 -14.03
N LEU A 115 -0.65 -11.93 -15.32
CA LEU A 115 0.28 -11.34 -16.28
C LEU A 115 0.67 -9.91 -15.89
N VAL A 116 -0.29 -9.09 -15.46
CA VAL A 116 -0.05 -7.72 -14.97
C VAL A 116 0.90 -7.74 -13.78
N ASN A 117 0.64 -8.57 -12.76
CA ASN A 117 1.53 -8.69 -11.59
C ASN A 117 2.92 -9.18 -11.99
N MET A 118 3.03 -10.15 -12.88
CA MET A 118 4.30 -10.69 -13.35
C MET A 118 5.12 -9.64 -14.12
N MET A 119 4.49 -8.90 -15.03
CA MET A 119 5.13 -7.81 -15.78
C MET A 119 5.58 -6.70 -14.83
N PHE A 120 4.72 -6.30 -13.89
CA PHE A 120 5.05 -5.26 -12.93
C PHE A 120 6.21 -5.69 -12.00
N ARG A 121 6.25 -6.96 -11.58
CA ARG A 121 7.37 -7.52 -10.81
C ARG A 121 8.67 -7.52 -11.57
N TYR A 122 8.62 -7.87 -12.84
CA TYR A 122 9.79 -7.81 -13.70
C TYR A 122 10.29 -6.38 -13.88
N LEU A 123 9.39 -5.42 -14.12
CA LEU A 123 9.71 -3.99 -14.23
C LEU A 123 10.34 -3.45 -12.94
N SER A 124 9.71 -3.73 -11.79
CA SER A 124 10.21 -3.35 -10.46
C SER A 124 11.59 -3.92 -10.22
N ARG A 125 11.84 -5.17 -10.63
CA ARG A 125 13.16 -5.80 -10.50
C ARG A 125 14.24 -5.08 -11.30
N ILE A 126 13.95 -4.72 -12.55
CA ILE A 126 14.90 -3.96 -13.39
C ILE A 126 15.23 -2.62 -12.73
N ILE A 127 14.23 -1.93 -12.20
CA ILE A 127 14.35 -0.61 -11.60
C ILE A 127 15.19 -0.68 -10.31
N VAL A 128 14.84 -1.60 -9.41
CA VAL A 128 15.53 -1.75 -8.12
C VAL A 128 17.00 -2.15 -8.31
N HIS A 129 17.30 -3.07 -9.22
CA HIS A 129 18.69 -3.46 -9.52
C HIS A 129 19.46 -2.42 -10.33
N LEU A 130 18.80 -1.40 -10.87
CA LEU A 130 19.48 -0.28 -11.53
C LEU A 130 19.90 0.79 -10.52
N GLN A 131 19.12 0.97 -9.45
CA GLN A 131 19.35 2.03 -8.45
C GLN A 131 20.13 1.55 -7.23
N TYR A 132 20.05 0.27 -6.90
CA TYR A 132 20.63 -0.29 -5.68
C TYR A 132 21.50 -1.51 -6.00
N ASP A 133 22.75 -1.49 -5.52
CA ASP A 133 23.67 -2.64 -5.57
C ASP A 133 23.63 -3.47 -4.27
N ASP A 134 23.20 -2.85 -3.16
CA ASP A 134 23.11 -3.48 -1.84
C ASP A 134 21.81 -4.26 -1.64
N LYS A 135 21.93 -5.48 -1.09
CA LYS A 135 20.78 -6.39 -0.91
C LYS A 135 19.80 -5.90 0.15
N ASP A 136 20.27 -5.27 1.22
CA ASP A 136 19.42 -4.81 2.31
C ASP A 136 18.62 -3.58 1.86
N ALA A 137 19.24 -2.68 1.10
CA ALA A 137 18.55 -1.57 0.45
C ALA A 137 17.47 -2.04 -0.54
N MET A 138 17.80 -3.01 -1.41
CA MET A 138 16.81 -3.60 -2.32
C MET A 138 15.63 -4.22 -1.58
N GLN A 139 15.88 -4.93 -0.47
CA GLN A 139 14.82 -5.57 0.30
C GLN A 139 13.85 -4.55 0.91
N LYS A 140 14.36 -3.43 1.44
CA LYS A 140 13.53 -2.34 1.97
C LYS A 140 12.63 -1.77 0.87
N VAL A 141 13.16 -1.54 -0.33
CA VAL A 141 12.37 -1.04 -1.46
C VAL A 141 11.29 -2.05 -1.88
N TYR A 142 11.61 -3.35 -1.96
CA TYR A 142 10.58 -4.37 -2.23
C TYR A 142 9.49 -4.43 -1.16
N GLN A 143 9.84 -4.25 0.12
CA GLN A 143 8.86 -4.13 1.20
C GLN A 143 7.98 -2.89 1.03
N LYS A 144 8.53 -1.76 0.54
CA LYS A 144 7.77 -0.53 0.25
C LYS A 144 6.73 -0.74 -0.84
N ILE A 145 7.13 -1.45 -1.89
CA ILE A 145 6.30 -1.73 -3.06
C ILE A 145 5.21 -2.76 -2.71
N TYR A 146 5.61 -3.93 -2.23
CA TYR A 146 4.74 -5.11 -2.13
C TYR A 146 4.28 -5.46 -0.71
N GLY A 147 4.87 -4.84 0.32
CA GLY A 147 4.65 -5.20 1.72
C GLY A 147 5.44 -6.45 2.15
N ASN A 148 5.39 -6.75 3.46
CA ASN A 148 6.21 -7.80 4.06
C ASN A 148 5.74 -9.23 3.72
N ALA A 149 4.49 -9.39 3.23
CA ALA A 149 3.87 -10.68 2.90
C ALA A 149 4.03 -11.10 1.41
N ASN A 150 4.87 -10.38 0.66
CA ASN A 150 4.98 -10.45 -0.80
C ASN A 150 5.07 -11.88 -1.39
N LEU A 151 5.97 -12.71 -0.87
CA LEU A 151 6.23 -14.06 -1.40
C LEU A 151 5.03 -15.00 -1.26
N TRP A 152 4.33 -14.94 -0.12
CA TRP A 152 3.16 -15.78 0.12
C TRP A 152 1.95 -15.33 -0.70
N LEU A 153 1.80 -14.02 -0.90
CA LEU A 153 0.72 -13.43 -1.70
C LEU A 153 0.85 -13.77 -3.18
N ASP A 154 2.07 -13.71 -3.75
CA ASP A 154 2.32 -14.17 -5.13
C ASP A 154 2.08 -15.67 -5.30
N ALA A 155 2.52 -16.48 -4.34
CA ALA A 155 2.30 -17.92 -4.37
C ALA A 155 0.81 -18.25 -4.33
N LEU A 156 0.04 -17.52 -3.52
CA LEU A 156 -1.41 -17.65 -3.43
C LEU A 156 -2.09 -17.24 -4.74
N ALA A 157 -1.68 -16.13 -5.36
CA ALA A 157 -2.22 -15.70 -6.66
C ALA A 157 -1.93 -16.71 -7.78
N THR A 158 -0.75 -17.32 -7.77
CA THR A 158 -0.38 -18.39 -8.73
C THR A 158 -1.19 -19.67 -8.48
N TRP A 159 -1.39 -20.03 -7.22
CA TRP A 159 -2.23 -21.16 -6.82
C TRP A 159 -3.68 -20.96 -7.23
N ASP A 160 -4.20 -19.73 -7.15
CA ASP A 160 -5.59 -19.43 -7.46
C ASP A 160 -5.95 -19.65 -8.95
N LEU A 161 -4.98 -19.58 -9.86
CA LEU A 161 -5.15 -19.99 -11.26
C LEU A 161 -5.46 -21.49 -11.39
N VAL A 162 -4.80 -22.33 -10.58
CA VAL A 162 -5.06 -23.77 -10.54
C VAL A 162 -6.44 -24.04 -9.95
N VAL A 163 -6.80 -23.33 -8.86
CA VAL A 163 -8.14 -23.44 -8.26
C VAL A 163 -9.23 -23.01 -9.24
N ALA A 164 -9.00 -21.95 -10.02
CA ALA A 164 -9.96 -21.45 -11.02
C ALA A 164 -10.29 -22.47 -12.10
N TRP A 165 -9.34 -23.33 -12.45
CA TRP A 165 -9.54 -24.39 -13.42
C TRP A 165 -10.58 -25.41 -12.96
N PHE A 166 -10.54 -25.82 -11.68
CA PHE A 166 -11.44 -26.83 -11.13
C PHE A 166 -12.71 -26.21 -10.53
N PHE A 167 -12.57 -25.11 -9.80
CA PHE A 167 -13.60 -24.48 -8.97
C PHE A 167 -13.68 -22.96 -9.22
N PRO A 168 -14.20 -22.51 -10.38
CA PRO A 168 -14.20 -21.10 -10.76
C PRO A 168 -14.98 -20.18 -9.81
N LYS A 169 -16.05 -20.70 -9.18
CA LYS A 169 -16.80 -19.93 -8.17
C LYS A 169 -15.99 -19.68 -6.90
N VAL A 170 -15.15 -20.63 -6.51
CA VAL A 170 -14.28 -20.52 -5.34
C VAL A 170 -13.11 -19.58 -5.65
N ALA A 171 -12.45 -19.77 -6.79
CA ALA A 171 -11.37 -18.87 -7.22
C ALA A 171 -11.84 -17.43 -7.39
N LEU A 172 -13.07 -17.21 -7.88
CA LEU A 172 -13.64 -15.86 -7.92
C LEU A 172 -13.63 -15.20 -6.55
N VAL A 173 -13.97 -15.91 -5.46
CA VAL A 173 -13.93 -15.31 -4.12
C VAL A 173 -12.50 -14.93 -3.73
N PHE A 174 -11.51 -15.74 -4.09
CA PHE A 174 -10.10 -15.45 -3.81
C PHE A 174 -9.56 -14.29 -4.65
N TYR A 175 -9.76 -14.30 -5.97
CA TYR A 175 -9.43 -13.17 -6.84
C TYR A 175 -10.06 -11.87 -6.38
N LEU A 176 -11.26 -11.98 -5.80
CA LEU A 176 -11.97 -10.81 -5.33
C LEU A 176 -11.52 -10.36 -3.92
N ALA A 177 -11.19 -11.28 -3.02
CA ALA A 177 -10.71 -10.96 -1.68
C ALA A 177 -9.24 -10.49 -1.67
N TYR A 178 -8.43 -10.99 -2.61
CA TYR A 178 -6.98 -10.75 -2.66
C TYR A 178 -6.61 -9.26 -2.75
N PRO A 179 -7.18 -8.43 -3.66
CA PRO A 179 -6.86 -7.02 -3.74
C PRO A 179 -7.20 -6.26 -2.45
N ILE A 180 -8.30 -6.62 -1.80
CA ILE A 180 -8.71 -6.04 -0.52
C ILE A 180 -7.71 -6.41 0.56
N LEU A 181 -7.40 -7.70 0.69
CA LEU A 181 -6.45 -8.20 1.68
C LEU A 181 -5.08 -7.53 1.52
N THR A 182 -4.57 -7.46 0.30
CA THR A 182 -3.29 -6.81 0.03
C THR A 182 -3.34 -5.31 0.26
N PHE A 183 -4.44 -4.64 -0.08
CA PHE A 183 -4.60 -3.21 0.21
C PHE A 183 -4.52 -2.93 1.72
N PHE A 184 -5.28 -3.65 2.55
CA PHE A 184 -5.31 -3.41 3.99
C PHE A 184 -4.05 -3.89 4.72
N LEU A 185 -3.54 -5.09 4.40
CA LEU A 185 -2.30 -5.59 5.01
C LEU A 185 -1.11 -4.69 4.66
N ASN A 186 -1.06 -4.18 3.44
CA ASN A 186 0.02 -3.31 3.02
C ASN A 186 -0.21 -1.86 3.45
N ALA A 187 -1.44 -1.38 3.65
CA ALA A 187 -1.70 -0.02 4.12
C ALA A 187 -1.02 0.26 5.47
N GLN A 188 -1.07 -0.70 6.40
CA GLN A 188 -0.39 -0.57 7.69
C GLN A 188 1.14 -0.56 7.53
N ALA A 189 1.70 -1.50 6.77
CA ALA A 189 3.15 -1.58 6.52
C ALA A 189 3.69 -0.35 5.75
N ARG A 190 2.90 0.21 4.83
CA ARG A 190 3.25 1.41 4.05
C ARG A 190 3.29 2.65 4.93
N GLN A 191 2.34 2.80 5.84
CA GLN A 191 2.30 3.92 6.77
C GLN A 191 3.46 3.86 7.77
N GLU A 192 3.82 2.67 8.26
CA GLU A 192 5.00 2.48 9.12
C GLU A 192 6.30 2.99 8.47
N MET A 193 6.47 2.84 7.15
CA MET A 193 7.68 3.29 6.47
C MET A 193 7.71 4.80 6.21
N TYR A 194 6.56 5.42 5.90
CA TYR A 194 6.48 6.89 5.82
C TYR A 194 6.80 7.56 7.16
N ASP A 195 6.36 6.98 8.27
CA ASP A 195 6.66 7.49 9.60
C ASP A 195 8.18 7.43 9.91
N VAL A 196 8.89 6.40 9.41
CA VAL A 196 10.35 6.26 9.56
C VAL A 196 11.13 7.27 8.70
N GLU A 197 10.68 7.55 7.47
CA GLU A 197 11.30 8.56 6.59
C GLU A 197 11.24 9.99 7.20
N THR A 198 10.31 10.25 8.14
CA THR A 198 10.23 11.53 8.85
C THR A 198 11.19 11.67 10.04
N LEU A 199 11.93 10.61 10.40
CA LEU A 199 12.92 10.65 11.48
C LEU A 199 14.23 11.32 11.01
N PRO A 200 14.99 11.98 11.91
CA PRO A 200 16.34 12.46 11.60
C PRO A 200 17.24 11.32 11.07
N GLU A 201 18.14 11.61 10.13
CA GLU A 201 18.96 10.58 9.42
C GLU A 201 19.71 9.63 10.37
N GLU A 202 20.18 10.12 11.53
CA GLU A 202 20.84 9.30 12.56
C GLU A 202 19.93 8.20 13.13
N GLN A 203 18.62 8.45 13.22
CA GLN A 203 17.64 7.52 13.80
C GLN A 203 17.03 6.58 12.76
N GLN A 204 17.05 6.95 11.48
CA GLN A 204 16.57 6.10 10.39
C GLN A 204 17.39 4.81 10.28
N GLN A 205 18.70 4.87 10.50
CA GLN A 205 19.59 3.71 10.44
C GLN A 205 19.34 2.74 11.60
N ASP A 206 19.15 3.24 12.81
CA ASP A 206 18.85 2.42 13.99
C ASP A 206 17.46 1.74 13.85
N VAL A 207 16.43 2.49 13.44
CA VAL A 207 15.08 1.92 13.24
C VAL A 207 15.04 0.92 12.08
N ALA A 208 15.87 1.11 11.05
CA ALA A 208 16.00 0.17 9.94
C ALA A 208 16.64 -1.16 10.32
N SER A 209 17.25 -1.27 11.50
CA SER A 209 17.82 -2.51 12.03
C SER A 209 16.82 -3.34 12.87
N PHE A 210 15.67 -2.76 13.23
CA PHE A 210 14.72 -3.38 14.14
C PHE A 210 13.99 -4.58 13.52
N ASN A 211 13.88 -5.66 14.30
CA ASN A 211 12.99 -6.77 14.00
C ASN A 211 11.51 -6.41 14.29
N THR A 212 10.57 -7.27 13.89
CA THR A 212 9.12 -6.98 13.98
C THR A 212 8.63 -6.78 15.42
N SER A 213 9.28 -7.39 16.41
CA SER A 213 8.94 -7.20 17.83
C SER A 213 9.50 -5.88 18.36
N GLU A 214 10.76 -5.59 18.05
CA GLU A 214 11.44 -4.33 18.42
C GLU A 214 10.72 -3.12 17.84
N MET A 215 10.24 -3.20 16.60
CA MET A 215 9.41 -2.15 15.99
C MET A 215 8.08 -1.95 16.71
N LYS A 216 7.50 -3.01 17.29
CA LYS A 216 6.26 -2.93 18.06
C LYS A 216 6.49 -2.31 19.44
N ASP A 217 7.63 -2.59 20.05
CA ASP A 217 8.01 -2.04 21.36
C ASP A 217 8.49 -0.59 21.26
N PHE A 218 9.24 -0.23 20.21
CA PHE A 218 9.55 1.15 19.84
C PHE A 218 8.28 1.99 19.70
N ARG A 219 7.27 1.48 18.99
CA ARG A 219 5.95 2.13 18.86
C ARG A 219 5.26 2.36 20.20
N LYS A 220 5.26 1.35 21.08
CA LYS A 220 4.68 1.49 22.43
C LYS A 220 5.42 2.52 23.26
N ALA A 221 6.75 2.52 23.21
CA ALA A 221 7.60 3.48 23.93
C ALA A 221 7.37 4.91 23.42
N GLN A 222 7.40 5.12 22.10
CA GLN A 222 7.13 6.41 21.48
C GLN A 222 5.73 6.92 21.85
N GLN A 223 4.72 6.05 21.80
CA GLN A 223 3.34 6.40 22.14
C GLN A 223 3.16 6.69 23.63
N ALA A 224 3.86 5.98 24.53
CA ALA A 224 3.86 6.22 25.97
C ALA A 224 4.53 7.55 26.33
N ILE A 225 5.67 7.87 25.70
CA ILE A 225 6.42 9.12 25.89
C ILE A 225 5.58 10.33 25.43
N MET A 226 4.86 10.19 24.32
CA MET A 226 3.95 11.23 23.81
C MET A 226 2.69 11.44 24.66
N ASN A 227 2.23 10.39 25.37
CA ASN A 227 1.07 10.46 26.24
C ASN A 227 1.41 11.00 27.64
N ALA A 228 2.56 10.60 28.21
CA ALA A 228 2.99 11.00 29.56
C ALA A 228 3.29 12.51 29.69
N SER A 229 3.54 13.20 28.57
CA SER A 229 3.78 14.64 28.52
C SER A 229 2.52 15.47 28.16
N GLY A 230 1.35 14.82 28.10
CA GLY A 230 0.05 15.43 27.79
C GLY A 230 -0.75 15.92 29.00
N ASP A 231 -0.38 15.56 30.23
CA ASP A 231 -1.20 15.78 31.44
C ASP A 231 -0.89 17.08 32.21
N ALA A 232 -0.02 17.95 31.71
CA ALA A 232 0.40 19.16 32.43
C ALA A 232 -0.42 20.44 32.13
N GLN A 233 -1.39 20.42 31.20
CA GLN A 233 -2.20 21.61 30.90
C GLN A 233 -3.62 21.25 30.48
N THR A 234 -4.58 21.33 31.40
CA THR A 234 -6.01 21.31 31.06
C THR A 234 -6.78 22.19 32.04
N GLU A 235 -6.98 23.46 31.68
CA GLU A 235 -8.02 24.32 32.26
C GLU A 235 -9.12 24.58 31.23
N ASN A 236 -10.32 24.13 31.59
CA ASN A 236 -11.68 24.62 31.31
C ASN A 236 -12.07 25.22 29.94
N HIS A 237 -13.05 24.59 29.28
CA HIS A 237 -14.32 25.24 28.88
C HIS A 237 -15.43 24.21 28.52
N PRO A 238 -16.71 24.44 28.88
CA PRO A 238 -17.82 23.51 28.66
C PRO A 238 -18.71 23.86 27.43
N ASP A 239 -19.59 22.90 27.09
CA ASP A 239 -20.86 22.98 26.31
C ASP A 239 -20.94 22.50 24.84
N GLN A 240 -21.24 21.20 24.71
CA GLN A 240 -22.37 20.54 24.00
C GLN A 240 -22.50 20.49 22.44
N PRO A 241 -23.21 19.44 21.90
CA PRO A 241 -22.79 18.71 20.70
C PRO A 241 -23.72 18.83 19.47
N ALA A 242 -23.17 18.56 18.28
CA ALA A 242 -23.94 18.20 17.08
C ALA A 242 -23.14 17.20 16.22
N VAL A 243 -23.75 16.07 15.85
CA VAL A 243 -23.15 15.03 14.99
C VAL A 243 -23.19 15.51 13.54
N ASN A 244 -22.02 15.79 12.98
CA ASN A 244 -21.83 16.31 11.62
C ASN A 244 -21.36 15.19 10.67
N TRP A 245 -22.17 14.84 9.67
CA TRP A 245 -21.90 13.73 8.74
C TRP A 245 -20.74 14.00 7.76
N GLN A 246 -20.32 15.26 7.58
CA GLN A 246 -19.09 15.60 6.84
C GLN A 246 -17.83 15.11 7.57
N HIS A 247 -17.88 14.96 8.89
CA HIS A 247 -16.79 14.45 9.73
C HIS A 247 -16.64 12.92 9.65
N TRP A 248 -17.59 12.18 9.06
CA TRP A 248 -17.52 10.72 8.91
C TRP A 248 -16.67 10.30 7.70
N LEU A 249 -16.64 11.09 6.63
CA LEU A 249 -15.86 10.79 5.41
C LEU A 249 -14.37 11.18 5.52
N ASP A 250 -14.03 12.11 6.43
CA ASP A 250 -12.64 12.51 6.73
C ASP A 250 -11.96 11.63 7.79
N GLN A 251 -12.57 10.50 8.17
CA GLN A 251 -12.01 9.57 9.16
C GLN A 251 -10.89 8.70 8.58
N SER A 252 -9.74 9.33 8.33
CA SER A 252 -8.46 8.69 8.61
C SER A 252 -8.17 8.85 10.10
N ILE A 253 -8.18 7.73 10.81
CA ILE A 253 -7.55 7.46 12.12
C ILE A 253 -7.33 8.71 13.01
N ASP A 254 -8.24 8.89 13.97
CA ASP A 254 -8.14 9.70 15.20
C ASP A 254 -7.88 11.23 15.07
N PRO A 255 -8.95 12.06 14.98
CA PRO A 255 -8.86 13.51 14.73
C PRO A 255 -8.32 14.35 15.90
N LYS A 256 -8.21 13.83 17.14
CA LYS A 256 -7.56 14.57 18.24
C LYS A 256 -6.03 14.46 18.21
N LYS A 257 -5.49 13.46 17.50
CA LYS A 257 -4.04 13.22 17.38
C LYS A 257 -3.43 14.08 16.27
N ARG A 258 -4.09 14.20 15.12
CA ARG A 258 -3.57 14.93 13.94
C ARG A 258 -3.53 16.45 14.12
N GLN A 259 -4.51 17.03 14.81
CA GLN A 259 -4.52 18.47 15.11
C GLN A 259 -3.45 18.88 16.13
N ARG A 260 -3.07 17.95 17.05
CA ARG A 260 -1.92 18.12 17.95
C ARG A 260 -0.58 17.96 17.24
N ILE A 261 -0.50 17.08 16.23
CA ILE A 261 0.73 16.81 15.47
C ILE A 261 1.11 18.01 14.58
N MET A 262 0.16 18.65 13.90
CA MET A 262 0.46 19.81 13.03
C MET A 262 0.77 21.10 13.81
N GLN A 263 0.22 21.29 15.02
CA GLN A 263 0.61 22.42 15.88
C GLN A 263 1.91 22.17 16.66
N ARG A 264 2.39 20.91 16.81
CA ARG A 264 3.58 20.56 17.61
C ARG A 264 4.86 20.23 16.83
N TYR A 265 4.82 19.92 15.54
CA TYR A 265 6.06 19.60 14.81
C TYR A 265 6.97 20.80 14.51
N GLY A 266 6.42 22.03 14.47
CA GLY A 266 7.18 23.23 14.09
C GLY A 266 8.06 23.84 15.19
N ARG A 267 8.04 23.34 16.44
CA ARG A 267 8.80 23.90 17.56
C ARG A 267 9.22 22.80 18.56
N SER A 268 10.20 21.97 18.21
CA SER A 268 10.88 21.15 19.22
C SER A 268 11.80 22.03 20.07
N THR A 269 11.69 21.94 21.40
CA THR A 269 12.59 22.65 22.33
C THR A 269 13.92 21.90 22.51
N PRO A 270 15.05 22.59 22.76
CA PRO A 270 16.37 21.96 22.91
C PRO A 270 16.43 20.82 23.95
N GLU A 271 15.66 20.91 25.03
CA GLU A 271 15.56 19.87 26.06
C GLU A 271 14.92 18.57 25.58
N GLN A 272 13.96 18.65 24.64
CA GLN A 272 13.29 17.47 24.09
C GLN A 272 14.21 16.69 23.16
N GLN A 273 15.07 17.40 22.43
CA GLN A 273 16.11 16.78 21.62
C GLN A 273 17.21 16.14 22.49
N ALA A 274 17.45 16.67 23.69
CA ALA A 274 18.43 16.11 24.64
C ALA A 274 17.93 14.80 25.29
N GLN A 275 16.65 14.75 25.68
CA GLN A 275 16.05 13.53 26.27
C GLN A 275 15.96 12.38 25.27
N LEU A 276 15.66 12.67 24.00
CA LEU A 276 15.71 11.67 22.93
C LEU A 276 17.14 11.13 22.75
N ARG A 277 18.16 12.00 22.75
CA ARG A 277 19.56 11.58 22.67
C ARG A 277 20.00 10.72 23.86
N GLU A 278 19.52 11.02 25.07
CA GLU A 278 19.80 10.20 26.25
C GLU A 278 19.19 8.80 26.16
N TRP A 279 17.94 8.69 25.67
CA TRP A 279 17.28 7.39 25.49
C TRP A 279 18.02 6.51 24.48
N PHE A 280 18.45 7.08 23.34
CA PHE A 280 19.30 6.37 22.36
C PHE A 280 20.65 5.95 22.98
N ALA A 281 21.27 6.82 23.77
CA ALA A 281 22.56 6.54 24.41
C ALA A 281 22.50 5.46 25.51
N ASP A 282 21.32 5.24 26.11
CA ASP A 282 21.10 4.19 27.11
C ASP A 282 20.78 2.83 26.47
N HIS A 283 20.01 2.82 25.37
CA HIS A 283 19.79 1.60 24.58
C HIS A 283 21.08 1.08 23.94
N HIS A 284 21.94 1.96 23.41
CA HIS A 284 23.28 1.60 22.91
C HIS A 284 24.23 1.05 23.99
N ARG A 285 23.95 1.31 25.28
CA ARG A 285 24.74 0.77 26.41
C ARG A 285 24.27 -0.60 26.88
N GLY A 286 22.97 -0.91 26.75
CA GLY A 286 22.40 -2.22 27.05
C GLY A 286 22.96 -3.34 26.17
N ASP A 287 23.12 -3.08 24.87
CA ASP A 287 23.63 -4.07 23.90
C ASP A 287 25.12 -4.41 24.08
N ARG A 288 25.92 -3.48 24.58
CA ARG A 288 27.36 -3.74 24.84
C ARG A 288 27.60 -4.62 26.08
N HIS A 289 26.65 -4.66 27.02
CA HIS A 289 26.76 -5.53 28.19
C HIS A 289 26.28 -6.96 27.88
N GLY A 290 25.31 -7.15 26.98
CA GLY A 290 24.86 -8.49 26.54
C GLY A 290 25.88 -9.26 25.70
N GLN A 291 26.79 -8.58 24.98
CA GLN A 291 27.82 -9.23 24.17
C GLN A 291 29.08 -9.68 24.94
N ARG A 292 29.23 -9.33 26.22
CA ARG A 292 30.40 -9.74 27.03
C ARG A 292 30.19 -11.00 27.87
N GLU A 293 28.97 -11.51 28.03
CA GLU A 293 28.70 -12.68 28.88
C GLU A 293 28.63 -14.03 28.16
N ASN A 294 28.74 -14.08 26.83
CA ASN A 294 28.73 -15.33 26.05
C ASN A 294 30.09 -15.72 25.44
N ARG A 295 31.20 -15.36 26.10
CA ARG A 295 32.51 -15.95 25.86
C ARG A 295 33.12 -16.44 27.17
N HIS A 296 32.65 -17.57 27.64
CA HIS A 296 33.42 -18.50 28.45
C HIS A 296 33.01 -19.94 28.14
#